data_AF-A0A7V3QW02-F1
#
_entry.id   AF-A0A7V3QW02-F1
#
_cell.length_a   1.000
_cell.length_b   1.000
_cell.length_c   1.000
_cell.angle_alpha   90.00
_cell.angle_beta   90.00
_cell.angle_gamma   90.00
#
_symmetry.space_group_name_H-M   'P 1'
#
loop_
_entity.id
_entity.type
_entity.pdbx_description
1 polymer ?
#
loop_
_entity_poly.entity_id
_entity_poly.type
_entity_poly.pdbx_seq_one_letter_code
_entity_poly.pdbx_strand_id
1 'polypeptide(L)'
;MNRERTGSQGPLRTGRRTSGHGRTGEAPELPLGQLLDGIAGQYGPRFLHSDPIVFARRYDSPADREAAALIAALFAYGNVKAMGAFLKVLLGELGPEPAARLAEGIPRGFTAPAYRFQTAADVRRFLEAAGVVLRRFGSLEKAFSAAPGSPWDRIEALAAMLQAEAAPLSRGLRQLLPLPSGGSACKRWWMFLRWVVRPDDGVDLGLWHCLSPSDLLIPIDTHLARIAFALGLTRRRTPDRRFAEEVTASLARFCPEDPTRYDFGLARLGILGACPRRQVEELCRACSLRPHCRLGRGTE
;
A
#
# COMPACT_ATOMS: atom_id res chain seq x y z
N MET A 1 34.30 9.63 87.45
CA MET A 1 34.39 9.31 86.00
C MET A 1 35.58 10.12 85.47
N ASN A 2 36.83 9.62 85.51
CA ASN A 2 37.46 8.72 84.52
C ASN A 2 37.00 9.06 83.08
N ARG A 3 37.82 9.34 82.07
CA ARG A 3 39.26 9.13 81.80
C ARG A 3 39.59 9.92 80.50
N GLU A 4 40.71 10.63 80.46
CA GLU A 4 41.90 10.38 79.59
C GLU A 4 41.83 10.72 78.08
N ARG A 5 42.93 11.40 77.65
CA ARG A 5 43.73 11.26 76.40
C ARG A 5 43.46 12.14 75.16
N THR A 6 44.33 13.15 75.04
CA THR A 6 45.36 13.37 73.98
C THR A 6 45.08 12.97 72.52
N GLY A 7 45.37 13.90 71.60
CA GLY A 7 45.74 13.59 70.22
C GLY A 7 45.77 14.82 69.29
N SER A 8 46.97 15.20 68.84
CA SER A 8 47.23 16.20 67.80
C SER A 8 47.08 15.61 66.38
N GLN A 9 46.83 16.47 65.38
CA GLN A 9 47.49 16.53 64.06
C GLN A 9 46.57 17.06 62.92
N GLY A 10 47.07 18.09 62.21
CA GLY A 10 47.06 18.19 60.74
C GLY A 10 45.83 18.77 60.02
N PRO A 11 45.98 19.86 59.21
CA PRO A 11 44.94 20.29 58.27
C PRO A 11 45.07 19.51 56.94
N LEU A 12 44.02 18.79 56.56
CA LEU A 12 43.94 18.05 55.29
C LEU A 12 43.13 18.82 54.24
N ARG A 13 43.87 19.34 53.26
CA ARG A 13 43.60 19.34 51.81
C ARG A 13 42.15 19.59 51.34
N THR A 14 41.99 20.76 50.74
CA THR A 14 41.02 21.10 49.68
C THR A 14 40.97 20.03 48.59
N GLY A 15 39.78 19.46 48.35
CA GLY A 15 39.57 18.45 47.33
C GLY A 15 38.18 18.51 46.70
N ARG A 16 38.20 18.77 45.38
CA ARG A 16 37.20 18.43 44.36
C ARG A 16 35.89 19.20 44.28
N ARG A 17 35.94 20.19 43.38
CA ARG A 17 34.89 20.55 42.42
C ARG A 17 34.18 19.29 41.90
N THR A 18 32.88 19.17 42.16
CA THR A 18 31.97 18.32 41.41
C THR A 18 31.54 19.08 40.16
N SER A 19 32.21 18.81 39.04
CA SER A 19 31.75 19.20 37.72
C SER A 19 30.53 18.35 37.36
N GLY A 20 29.33 18.92 37.58
CA GLY A 20 28.09 18.41 37.01
C GLY A 20 28.22 18.38 35.48
N HIS A 21 28.41 17.18 34.93
CA HIS A 21 28.27 16.97 33.50
C HIS A 21 26.78 17.06 33.19
N GLY A 22 26.40 18.15 32.52
CA GLY A 22 25.07 18.34 31.99
C GLY A 22 24.70 17.14 31.13
N ARG A 23 23.59 16.49 31.49
CA ARG A 23 22.83 15.67 30.55
C ARG A 23 22.43 16.60 29.42
N THR A 24 23.08 16.46 28.27
CA THR A 24 22.54 16.95 26.99
C THR A 24 21.15 16.35 26.86
N GLY A 25 20.13 17.18 26.99
CA GLY A 25 18.75 16.77 26.77
C GLY A 25 18.55 16.44 25.30
N GLU A 26 18.81 15.20 24.92
CA GLU A 26 18.24 14.65 23.69
C GLU A 26 16.71 14.63 23.88
N ALA A 27 16.01 15.30 22.96
CA ALA A 27 14.55 15.26 22.93
C ALA A 27 14.10 13.79 22.84
N PRO A 28 13.01 13.40 23.55
CA PRO A 28 12.54 12.02 23.52
C PRO A 28 12.23 11.57 22.10
N GLU A 29 12.76 10.41 21.71
CA GLU A 29 12.55 9.81 20.40
C GLU A 29 11.04 9.52 20.21
N LEU A 30 10.43 10.07 19.16
CA LEU A 30 9.00 9.91 18.92
C LEU A 30 8.63 8.43 18.68
N PRO A 31 7.48 7.95 19.19
CA PRO A 31 7.00 6.60 18.90
C PRO A 31 6.79 6.38 17.39
N LEU A 32 7.07 5.16 16.90
CA LEU A 32 6.92 4.81 15.48
C LEU A 32 5.54 5.17 14.92
N GLY A 33 4.46 4.92 15.67
CA GLY A 33 3.09 5.26 15.24
C GLY A 33 2.94 6.74 14.86
N GLN A 34 3.45 7.65 15.69
CA GLN A 34 3.36 9.10 15.41
C GLN A 34 4.19 9.50 14.19
N LEU A 35 5.34 8.85 13.97
CA LEU A 35 6.15 9.09 12.77
C LEU A 35 5.46 8.56 11.51
N LEU A 36 4.78 7.41 11.60
CA LEU A 36 3.96 6.86 10.52
C LEU A 36 2.78 7.77 10.19
N ASP A 37 2.11 8.33 11.20
CA ASP A 37 1.05 9.33 11.01
C ASP A 37 1.58 10.58 10.30
N GLY A 38 2.78 11.05 10.70
CA GLY A 38 3.48 12.14 10.02
C GLY A 38 3.77 11.85 8.55
N ILE A 39 4.22 10.63 8.22
CA ILE A 39 4.43 10.20 6.83
C ILE A 39 3.12 10.13 6.05
N ALA A 40 2.05 9.57 6.65
CA ALA A 40 0.73 9.52 6.02
C ALA A 40 0.19 10.94 5.73
N GLY A 41 0.35 11.87 6.66
CA GLY A 41 -0.03 13.28 6.46
C GLY A 41 0.86 14.01 5.46
N GLN A 42 2.16 13.71 5.42
CA GLN A 42 3.08 14.31 4.45
C GLN A 42 2.73 13.89 3.02
N TYR A 43 2.44 12.61 2.80
CA TYR A 43 2.19 12.06 1.47
C TYR A 43 0.69 11.85 1.25
N GLY A 44 -0.04 12.93 0.99
CA GLY A 44 -1.48 12.92 0.70
C GLY A 44 -1.86 13.22 -0.76
N PRO A 45 -3.04 13.81 -1.03
CA PRO A 45 -3.61 14.02 -2.37
C PRO A 45 -2.67 14.69 -3.40
N ARG A 46 -1.76 15.55 -2.94
CA ARG A 46 -0.74 16.20 -3.79
C ARG A 46 0.15 15.22 -4.58
N PHE A 47 0.27 13.99 -4.12
CA PHE A 47 1.07 12.95 -4.77
C PHE A 47 0.27 11.97 -5.64
N LEU A 48 -1.03 12.19 -5.84
CA LEU A 48 -1.87 11.30 -6.64
C LEU A 48 -1.37 11.10 -8.07
N HIS A 49 -0.76 12.11 -8.66
CA HIS A 49 -0.18 12.03 -10.01
C HIS A 49 0.86 10.90 -10.19
N SER A 50 1.41 10.39 -9.07
CA SER A 50 2.38 9.29 -9.05
C SER A 50 1.75 7.90 -8.85
N ASP A 51 0.43 7.84 -8.62
CA ASP A 51 -0.30 6.62 -8.30
C ASP A 51 -1.39 6.32 -9.36
N PRO A 52 -1.57 5.06 -9.79
CA PRO A 52 -2.57 4.71 -10.80
C PRO A 52 -4.03 5.02 -10.40
N ILE A 53 -4.34 5.22 -9.12
CA ILE A 53 -5.68 5.67 -8.70
C ILE A 53 -6.12 6.99 -9.36
N VAL A 54 -5.17 7.83 -9.81
CA VAL A 54 -5.47 9.08 -10.51
C VAL A 54 -6.31 8.87 -11.77
N PHE A 55 -6.27 7.67 -12.36
CA PHE A 55 -7.09 7.34 -13.52
C PHE A 55 -8.57 7.13 -13.14
N ALA A 56 -8.83 6.51 -11.98
CA ALA A 56 -10.19 6.33 -11.47
C ALA A 56 -10.80 7.67 -11.01
N ARG A 57 -10.00 8.55 -10.39
CA ARG A 57 -10.47 9.86 -9.93
C ARG A 57 -10.87 10.86 -11.04
N ARG A 58 -10.68 10.51 -12.31
CA ARG A 58 -11.10 11.37 -13.45
C ARG A 58 -12.60 11.33 -13.71
N TYR A 59 -13.29 10.34 -13.16
CA TYR A 59 -14.71 10.14 -13.38
C TYR A 59 -15.50 10.70 -12.20
N ASP A 60 -16.68 11.23 -12.46
CA ASP A 60 -17.58 11.75 -11.41
C ASP A 60 -18.48 10.65 -10.84
N SER A 61 -18.98 9.77 -11.72
CA SER A 61 -19.87 8.67 -11.35
C SER A 61 -19.16 7.59 -10.50
N PRO A 62 -19.76 7.15 -9.38
CA PRO A 62 -19.26 6.03 -8.58
C PRO A 62 -19.03 4.75 -9.40
N ALA A 63 -19.91 4.43 -10.35
CA ALA A 63 -19.78 3.24 -11.18
C ALA A 63 -18.55 3.30 -12.08
N ASP A 64 -18.29 4.47 -12.68
CA ASP A 64 -17.14 4.67 -13.56
C ASP A 64 -15.82 4.71 -12.79
N ARG A 65 -15.83 5.30 -11.58
CA ARG A 65 -14.71 5.22 -10.64
C ARG A 65 -14.40 3.76 -10.27
N GLU A 66 -15.41 2.96 -9.96
CA GLU A 66 -15.28 1.54 -9.61
C GLU A 66 -14.65 0.74 -10.77
N ALA A 67 -15.19 0.88 -11.98
CA ALA A 67 -14.68 0.21 -13.17
C ALA A 67 -13.23 0.62 -13.51
N ALA A 68 -12.95 1.92 -13.51
CA ALA A 68 -11.62 2.45 -13.77
C ALA A 68 -10.61 2.04 -12.68
N ALA A 69 -11.04 1.95 -11.42
CA ALA A 69 -10.21 1.48 -10.30
C ALA A 69 -9.80 0.02 -10.48
N LEU A 70 -10.73 -0.87 -10.88
CA LEU A 70 -10.40 -2.27 -11.17
C LEU A 70 -9.34 -2.36 -12.28
N ILE A 71 -9.56 -1.68 -13.40
CA ILE A 71 -8.64 -1.66 -14.53
C ILE A 71 -7.27 -1.13 -14.08
N ALA A 72 -7.24 0.06 -13.47
CA ALA A 72 -5.99 0.68 -13.03
C ALA A 72 -5.22 -0.20 -12.03
N ALA A 73 -5.91 -0.86 -11.11
CA ALA A 73 -5.27 -1.70 -10.10
C ALA A 73 -4.69 -3.00 -10.69
N LEU A 74 -5.43 -3.70 -11.53
CA LEU A 74 -4.96 -4.96 -12.12
C LEU A 74 -3.78 -4.76 -13.08
N PHE A 75 -3.69 -3.59 -13.73
CA PHE A 75 -2.55 -3.21 -14.57
C PHE A 75 -1.42 -2.48 -13.82
N ALA A 76 -1.52 -2.32 -12.49
CA ALA A 76 -0.55 -1.59 -11.68
C ALA A 76 0.77 -2.35 -11.41
N TYR A 77 1.52 -2.65 -12.46
CA TYR A 77 2.83 -3.29 -12.39
C TYR A 77 3.74 -2.83 -13.53
N GLY A 78 5.04 -3.07 -13.37
CA GLY A 78 6.04 -2.65 -14.35
C GLY A 78 6.44 -1.18 -14.18
N ASN A 79 6.83 -0.55 -15.28
CA ASN A 79 7.31 0.83 -15.27
C ASN A 79 6.13 1.81 -15.21
N VAL A 80 6.16 2.75 -14.25
CA VAL A 80 5.08 3.71 -13.99
C VAL A 80 4.71 4.55 -15.22
N LYS A 81 5.69 5.01 -16.01
CA LYS A 81 5.42 5.80 -17.23
C LYS A 81 4.73 4.96 -18.30
N ALA A 82 5.22 3.75 -18.55
CA ALA A 82 4.61 2.83 -19.52
C ALA A 82 3.21 2.39 -19.10
N MET A 83 3.02 2.07 -17.82
CA MET A 83 1.72 1.77 -17.23
C MET A 83 0.75 2.94 -17.39
N GLY A 84 1.18 4.16 -17.05
CA GLY A 84 0.35 5.36 -17.18
C GLY A 84 -0.02 5.68 -18.63
N ALA A 85 0.91 5.52 -19.57
CA ALA A 85 0.62 5.69 -21.00
C ALA A 85 -0.42 4.68 -21.49
N PHE A 86 -0.27 3.41 -21.11
CA PHE A 86 -1.23 2.35 -21.41
C PHE A 86 -2.62 2.64 -20.84
N LEU A 87 -2.72 2.96 -19.53
CA LEU A 87 -4.00 3.26 -18.88
C LEU A 87 -4.67 4.50 -19.48
N LYS A 88 -3.89 5.51 -19.88
CA LYS A 88 -4.42 6.70 -20.55
C LYS A 88 -5.10 6.35 -21.87
N VAL A 89 -4.46 5.52 -22.69
CA VAL A 89 -5.03 5.07 -23.98
C VAL A 89 -6.25 4.19 -23.72
N LEU A 90 -6.11 3.15 -22.90
CA LEU A 90 -7.17 2.18 -22.66
C LEU A 90 -8.46 2.84 -22.13
N LEU A 91 -8.34 3.69 -21.11
CA LEU A 91 -9.50 4.38 -20.54
C LEU A 91 -10.04 5.46 -21.48
N GLY A 92 -9.17 6.09 -22.29
CA GLY A 92 -9.61 7.02 -23.34
C GLY A 92 -10.48 6.35 -24.41
N GLU A 93 -10.12 5.12 -24.81
CA GLU A 93 -10.91 4.31 -25.75
C GLU A 93 -12.25 3.86 -25.17
N LEU A 94 -12.33 3.63 -23.85
CA LEU A 94 -13.60 3.31 -23.18
C LEU A 94 -14.54 4.53 -23.12
N GLY A 95 -13.97 5.73 -23.08
CA GLY A 95 -14.70 6.99 -23.09
C GLY A 95 -15.05 7.49 -21.69
N PRO A 96 -15.97 8.47 -21.58
CA PRO A 96 -16.31 9.13 -20.31
C PRO A 96 -17.09 8.25 -19.34
N GLU A 97 -17.72 7.17 -19.82
CA GLU A 97 -18.59 6.29 -19.03
C GLU A 97 -18.12 4.83 -19.16
N PRO A 98 -16.92 4.49 -18.64
CA PRO A 98 -16.34 3.15 -18.77
C PRO A 98 -17.23 2.03 -18.21
N ALA A 99 -17.98 2.27 -17.13
CA ALA A 99 -18.88 1.26 -16.57
C ALA A 99 -20.02 0.94 -17.52
N ALA A 100 -20.67 1.97 -18.08
CA ALA A 100 -21.70 1.81 -19.10
C ALA A 100 -21.13 1.12 -20.34
N ARG A 101 -19.97 1.57 -20.82
CA ARG A 101 -19.27 0.95 -21.96
C ARG A 101 -19.02 -0.55 -21.77
N LEU A 102 -18.54 -0.95 -20.60
CA LEU A 102 -18.32 -2.36 -20.27
C LEU A 102 -19.64 -3.13 -20.23
N ALA A 103 -20.67 -2.57 -19.59
CA ALA A 103 -21.97 -3.19 -19.46
C ALA A 103 -22.69 -3.35 -20.82
N GLU A 104 -22.57 -2.39 -21.73
CA GLU A 104 -23.08 -2.50 -23.12
C GLU A 104 -22.28 -3.50 -23.96
N GLY A 105 -20.99 -3.63 -23.66
CA GLY A 105 -20.05 -4.52 -24.35
C GLY A 105 -19.03 -3.76 -25.19
N ILE A 106 -17.94 -4.45 -25.53
CA ILE A 106 -16.83 -3.85 -26.26
C ILE A 106 -17.11 -3.89 -27.77
N PRO A 107 -17.20 -2.75 -28.47
CA PRO A 107 -17.55 -2.71 -29.89
C PRO A 107 -16.47 -3.38 -30.76
N ARG A 108 -16.84 -3.86 -31.96
CA ARG A 108 -15.90 -4.53 -32.89
C ARG A 108 -14.71 -3.64 -33.26
N GLY A 109 -14.93 -2.33 -33.39
CA GLY A 109 -13.89 -1.34 -33.71
C GLY A 109 -13.02 -0.89 -32.53
N PHE A 110 -13.25 -1.42 -31.32
CA PHE A 110 -12.44 -1.07 -30.15
C PHE A 110 -10.99 -1.52 -30.30
N THR A 111 -10.06 -0.57 -30.24
CA THR A 111 -8.63 -0.86 -30.39
C THR A 111 -7.98 -1.01 -29.03
N ALA A 112 -7.98 -2.24 -28.50
CA ALA A 112 -7.34 -2.54 -27.24
C ALA A 112 -5.80 -2.39 -27.36
N PRO A 113 -5.13 -1.55 -26.55
CA PRO A 113 -3.68 -1.53 -26.52
C PRO A 113 -3.16 -2.82 -25.88
N ALA A 114 -2.01 -3.32 -26.34
CA ALA A 114 -1.28 -4.38 -25.66
C ALA A 114 -0.45 -3.79 -24.50
N TYR A 115 -0.18 -4.58 -23.47
CA TYR A 115 0.66 -4.17 -22.34
C TYR A 115 1.45 -5.35 -21.78
N ARG A 116 2.78 -5.26 -21.81
CA ARG A 116 3.69 -6.24 -21.16
C ARG A 116 3.40 -7.69 -21.58
N PHE A 117 2.61 -8.41 -20.79
CA PHE A 117 2.28 -9.83 -21.00
C PHE A 117 0.92 -10.03 -21.67
N GLN A 118 0.13 -8.96 -21.82
CA GLN A 118 -1.23 -8.95 -22.33
C GLN A 118 -1.22 -8.45 -23.77
N THR A 119 -1.67 -9.29 -24.67
CA THR A 119 -1.99 -8.91 -26.05
C THR A 119 -3.23 -8.03 -26.09
N ALA A 120 -3.50 -7.38 -27.22
CA ALA A 120 -4.75 -6.66 -27.45
C ALA A 120 -5.99 -7.56 -27.22
N ALA A 121 -5.90 -8.83 -27.63
CA ALA A 121 -6.95 -9.82 -27.42
C ALA A 121 -7.15 -10.14 -25.92
N ASP A 122 -6.08 -10.23 -25.14
CA ASP A 122 -6.16 -10.45 -23.69
C ASP A 122 -6.85 -9.27 -22.99
N VAL A 123 -6.46 -8.04 -23.33
CA VAL A 123 -7.07 -6.83 -22.76
C VAL A 123 -8.54 -6.78 -23.12
N ARG A 124 -8.90 -7.01 -24.39
CA ARG A 124 -10.30 -7.05 -24.84
C ARG A 124 -11.13 -8.09 -24.07
N ARG A 125 -10.64 -9.32 -23.94
CA ARG A 125 -11.34 -10.40 -23.20
C ARG A 125 -11.55 -10.04 -21.73
N PHE A 126 -10.56 -9.43 -21.09
CA PHE A 126 -10.69 -8.96 -19.72
C PHE A 126 -11.80 -7.89 -19.58
N LEU A 127 -11.86 -6.93 -20.49
CA LEU A 127 -12.92 -5.90 -20.48
C LEU A 127 -14.30 -6.51 -20.74
N GLU A 128 -14.42 -7.42 -21.71
CA GLU A 128 -15.66 -8.15 -21.99
C GLU A 128 -16.13 -8.95 -20.76
N ALA A 129 -15.20 -9.64 -20.08
CA ALA A 129 -15.46 -10.37 -18.83
C ALA A 129 -15.95 -9.43 -17.71
N ALA A 130 -15.28 -8.29 -17.50
CA ALA A 130 -15.72 -7.29 -16.54
C ALA A 130 -17.13 -6.78 -16.87
N GLY A 131 -17.43 -6.58 -18.15
CA GLY A 131 -18.76 -6.22 -18.64
C GLY A 131 -19.83 -7.26 -18.32
N VAL A 132 -19.53 -8.56 -18.48
CA VAL A 132 -20.45 -9.65 -18.08
C VAL A 132 -20.74 -9.60 -16.58
N VAL A 133 -19.69 -9.43 -15.76
CA VAL A 133 -19.84 -9.33 -14.30
C VAL A 133 -20.71 -8.12 -13.92
N LEU A 134 -20.45 -6.96 -14.52
CA LEU A 134 -21.24 -5.74 -14.29
C LEU A 134 -22.71 -5.92 -14.69
N ARG A 135 -23.01 -6.52 -15.85
CA ARG A 135 -24.40 -6.82 -16.25
C ARG A 135 -25.11 -7.77 -15.29
N ARG A 136 -24.38 -8.78 -14.80
CA ARG A 136 -24.95 -9.84 -13.95
C ARG A 136 -25.26 -9.35 -12.52
N PHE A 137 -24.39 -8.53 -11.95
CA PHE A 137 -24.49 -8.12 -10.54
C PHE A 137 -24.86 -6.65 -10.35
N GLY A 138 -24.77 -5.82 -11.39
CA GLY A 138 -24.99 -4.38 -11.38
C GLY A 138 -23.82 -3.55 -10.83
N SER A 139 -22.86 -4.15 -10.13
CA SER A 139 -21.62 -3.52 -9.64
C SER A 139 -20.58 -4.58 -9.29
N LEU A 140 -19.31 -4.17 -9.21
CA LEU A 140 -18.25 -5.07 -8.73
C LEU A 140 -18.40 -5.35 -7.22
N GLU A 141 -18.90 -4.40 -6.43
CA GLU A 141 -19.18 -4.63 -5.00
C GLU A 141 -20.19 -5.77 -4.79
N LYS A 142 -21.29 -5.78 -5.55
CA LYS A 142 -22.30 -6.84 -5.47
C LYS A 142 -21.74 -8.18 -5.95
N ALA A 143 -20.91 -8.19 -6.98
CA ALA A 143 -20.24 -9.40 -7.45
C ALA A 143 -19.28 -9.96 -6.39
N PHE A 144 -18.51 -9.09 -5.72
CA PHE A 144 -17.62 -9.45 -4.62
C PHE A 144 -18.39 -9.98 -3.40
N SER A 145 -19.50 -9.32 -3.05
CA SER A 145 -20.32 -9.66 -1.88
C SER A 145 -21.18 -10.90 -2.07
N ALA A 146 -21.36 -11.37 -3.32
CA ALA A 146 -22.11 -12.59 -3.61
C ALA A 146 -21.41 -13.86 -3.11
N ALA A 147 -20.10 -13.81 -2.88
CA ALA A 147 -19.35 -14.91 -2.30
C ALA A 147 -19.32 -14.81 -0.76
N PRO A 148 -19.56 -15.92 -0.02
CA PRO A 148 -19.40 -15.94 1.42
C PRO A 148 -17.92 -16.00 1.81
N GLY A 149 -17.64 -15.87 3.10
CA GLY A 149 -16.30 -16.07 3.67
C GLY A 149 -15.50 -14.78 3.81
N SER A 150 -14.19 -14.98 4.01
CA SER A 150 -13.22 -13.91 4.25
C SER A 150 -13.00 -13.06 2.98
N PRO A 151 -12.41 -11.85 3.10
CA PRO A 151 -12.04 -11.08 1.92
C PRO A 151 -11.19 -11.86 0.92
N TRP A 152 -10.33 -12.78 1.37
CA TRP A 152 -9.56 -13.66 0.48
C TRP A 152 -10.45 -14.57 -0.36
N ASP A 153 -11.47 -15.18 0.24
CA ASP A 153 -12.40 -16.07 -0.45
C ASP A 153 -13.23 -15.30 -1.49
N ARG A 154 -13.60 -14.06 -1.16
CA ARG A 154 -14.33 -13.18 -2.07
C ARG A 154 -13.48 -12.68 -3.24
N ILE A 155 -12.19 -12.38 -3.00
CA ILE A 155 -11.23 -12.08 -4.08
C ILE A 155 -11.08 -13.30 -4.99
N GLU A 156 -10.93 -14.50 -4.42
CA GLU A 156 -10.83 -15.76 -5.19
C GLU A 156 -12.06 -15.93 -6.09
N ALA A 157 -13.26 -15.78 -5.54
CA ALA A 157 -14.50 -15.93 -6.29
C ALA A 157 -14.64 -14.90 -7.43
N LEU A 158 -14.37 -13.62 -7.17
CA LEU A 158 -14.44 -12.57 -8.20
C LEU A 158 -13.39 -12.80 -9.30
N ALA A 159 -12.16 -13.13 -8.92
CA ALA A 159 -11.08 -13.39 -9.88
C ALA A 159 -11.37 -14.65 -10.71
N ALA A 160 -11.90 -15.72 -10.12
CA ALA A 160 -12.30 -16.94 -10.81
C ALA A 160 -13.46 -16.69 -11.77
N MET A 161 -14.42 -15.85 -11.39
CA MET A 161 -15.52 -15.44 -12.26
C MET A 161 -15.02 -14.67 -13.48
N LEU A 162 -14.16 -13.67 -13.28
CA LEU A 162 -13.52 -12.95 -14.39
C LEU A 162 -12.71 -13.89 -15.29
N GLN A 163 -12.01 -14.87 -14.70
CA GLN A 163 -11.29 -15.87 -15.47
C GLN A 163 -12.21 -16.76 -16.32
N ALA A 164 -13.35 -17.18 -15.77
CA ALA A 164 -14.32 -18.00 -16.48
C ALA A 164 -14.90 -17.25 -17.68
N GLU A 165 -15.27 -15.99 -17.50
CA GLU A 165 -15.81 -15.14 -18.58
C GLU A 165 -14.75 -14.75 -19.63
N ALA A 166 -13.47 -14.69 -19.24
CA ALA A 166 -12.38 -14.37 -20.16
C ALA A 166 -11.84 -15.59 -20.94
N ALA A 167 -12.40 -16.78 -20.73
CA ALA A 167 -11.89 -18.03 -21.30
C ALA A 167 -11.93 -18.06 -22.86
N PRO A 168 -11.04 -18.82 -23.53
CA PRO A 168 -9.89 -19.54 -22.97
C PRO A 168 -8.81 -18.62 -22.40
N LEU A 169 -8.28 -19.01 -21.24
CA LEU A 169 -7.27 -18.24 -20.52
C LEU A 169 -5.89 -18.38 -21.16
N SER A 170 -5.33 -17.25 -21.59
CA SER A 170 -3.92 -17.13 -21.96
C SER A 170 -3.01 -17.02 -20.73
N ARG A 171 -1.70 -17.08 -20.95
CA ARG A 171 -0.71 -16.75 -19.89
C ARG A 171 -0.85 -15.30 -19.42
N GLY A 172 -1.15 -14.37 -20.33
CA GLY A 172 -1.36 -12.96 -20.02
C GLY A 172 -2.57 -12.74 -19.12
N LEU A 173 -3.69 -13.40 -19.40
CA LEU A 173 -4.90 -13.34 -18.56
C LEU A 173 -4.69 -13.97 -17.18
N ARG A 174 -4.03 -15.13 -17.10
CA ARG A 174 -3.66 -15.75 -15.81
C ARG A 174 -2.77 -14.84 -14.96
N GLN A 175 -1.85 -14.10 -15.60
CA GLN A 175 -1.02 -13.12 -14.90
C GLN A 175 -1.82 -11.89 -14.48
N LEU A 176 -2.79 -11.44 -15.28
CA LEU A 176 -3.61 -10.26 -14.97
C LEU A 176 -4.58 -10.51 -13.82
N LEU A 177 -5.19 -11.70 -13.79
CA LEU A 177 -6.22 -12.13 -12.84
C LEU A 177 -5.67 -13.22 -11.90
N PRO A 178 -4.70 -12.92 -11.01
CA PRO A 178 -4.17 -13.93 -10.10
C PRO A 178 -5.24 -14.40 -9.11
N LEU A 179 -5.30 -15.70 -8.86
CA LEU A 179 -6.10 -16.29 -7.79
C LEU A 179 -5.28 -16.30 -6.48
N PRO A 180 -5.83 -15.88 -5.34
CA PRO A 180 -5.26 -16.14 -4.01
C PRO A 180 -4.74 -17.56 -3.79
N SER A 181 -5.45 -18.58 -4.26
CA SER A 181 -5.06 -20.00 -4.20
C SER A 181 -3.71 -20.29 -4.88
N GLY A 182 -3.27 -19.44 -5.81
CA GLY A 182 -1.95 -19.50 -6.45
C GLY A 182 -0.78 -19.04 -5.57
N GLY A 183 -1.01 -18.68 -4.31
CA GLY A 183 0.03 -18.36 -3.32
C GLY A 183 0.64 -16.96 -3.43
N SER A 184 0.13 -16.11 -4.31
CA SER A 184 0.54 -14.70 -4.41
C SER A 184 0.01 -13.90 -3.21
N ALA A 185 0.73 -12.83 -2.82
CA ALA A 185 0.19 -11.83 -1.90
C ALA A 185 -1.00 -11.03 -2.48
N CYS A 186 -1.38 -11.25 -3.75
CA CYS A 186 -2.48 -10.58 -4.45
C CYS A 186 -2.50 -9.06 -4.27
N LYS A 187 -1.33 -8.43 -4.20
CA LYS A 187 -1.16 -6.97 -4.02
C LYS A 187 -2.18 -6.15 -4.80
N ARG A 188 -2.38 -6.44 -6.08
CA ARG A 188 -3.26 -5.67 -6.96
C ARG A 188 -4.73 -5.73 -6.56
N TRP A 189 -5.20 -6.88 -6.08
CA TRP A 189 -6.54 -7.01 -5.52
C TRP A 189 -6.67 -6.22 -4.22
N TRP A 190 -5.69 -6.33 -3.32
CA TRP A 190 -5.69 -5.54 -2.09
C TRP A 190 -5.58 -4.04 -2.34
N MET A 191 -4.86 -3.63 -3.38
CA MET A 191 -4.77 -2.24 -3.81
C MET A 191 -6.12 -1.75 -4.33
N PHE A 192 -6.79 -2.54 -5.17
CA PHE A 192 -8.16 -2.24 -5.60
C PHE A 192 -9.11 -2.10 -4.40
N LEU A 193 -9.11 -3.07 -3.48
CA LEU A 193 -9.95 -3.04 -2.29
C LEU A 193 -9.63 -1.82 -1.40
N ARG A 194 -8.35 -1.48 -1.19
CA ARG A 194 -7.95 -0.26 -0.47
C ARG A 194 -8.60 0.96 -1.08
N TRP A 195 -8.55 1.08 -2.41
CA TRP A 195 -9.11 2.22 -3.12
C TRP A 195 -10.61 2.30 -2.98
N VAL A 196 -11.34 1.20 -3.12
CA VAL A 196 -12.81 1.26 -3.12
C VAL A 196 -13.42 1.21 -1.72
N VAL A 197 -12.76 0.63 -0.71
CA VAL A 197 -13.31 0.46 0.65
C VAL A 197 -12.91 1.59 1.60
N ARG A 198 -11.67 2.10 1.55
CA ARG A 198 -11.26 3.20 2.45
C ARG A 198 -12.06 4.47 2.13
N PRO A 199 -12.39 5.31 3.15
CA PRO A 199 -13.11 6.57 2.93
C PRO A 199 -12.44 7.45 1.87
N ASP A 200 -13.23 8.32 1.22
CA ASP A 200 -12.67 9.34 0.33
C ASP A 200 -11.93 10.41 1.14
N ASP A 201 -10.66 10.15 1.42
CA ASP A 201 -9.72 11.02 2.12
C ASP A 201 -8.94 11.94 1.17
N GLY A 202 -9.47 12.13 -0.05
CA GLY A 202 -8.76 12.77 -1.15
C GLY A 202 -7.69 11.87 -1.79
N VAL A 203 -7.46 10.65 -1.30
CA VAL A 203 -6.70 9.60 -1.98
C VAL A 203 -7.59 8.46 -2.44
N ASP A 204 -8.24 7.73 -1.53
CA ASP A 204 -9.09 6.57 -1.83
C ASP A 204 -10.53 6.97 -2.20
N LEU A 205 -11.37 6.08 -2.70
CA LEU A 205 -12.62 6.42 -3.39
C LEU A 205 -13.87 6.27 -2.51
N GLY A 206 -13.83 5.47 -1.43
CA GLY A 206 -14.96 5.29 -0.50
C GLY A 206 -16.26 4.80 -1.13
N LEU A 207 -16.17 3.88 -2.11
CA LEU A 207 -17.30 3.39 -2.90
C LEU A 207 -18.00 2.17 -2.28
N TRP A 208 -17.24 1.29 -1.63
CA TRP A 208 -17.73 0.02 -1.10
C TRP A 208 -18.01 0.13 0.39
N HIS A 209 -19.07 -0.55 0.81
CA HIS A 209 -19.58 -0.63 2.18
C HIS A 209 -19.69 -2.07 2.70
N CYS A 210 -19.43 -3.06 1.85
CA CYS A 210 -19.46 -4.48 2.23
C CYS A 210 -18.28 -4.95 3.09
N LEU A 211 -17.28 -4.08 3.27
CA LEU A 211 -16.10 -4.26 4.12
C LEU A 211 -15.81 -2.96 4.88
N SER A 212 -15.08 -3.07 5.98
CA SER A 212 -14.47 -1.95 6.71
C SER A 212 -12.99 -1.82 6.37
N PRO A 213 -12.36 -0.65 6.59
CA PRO A 213 -10.91 -0.50 6.40
C PRO A 213 -10.07 -1.46 7.26
N SER A 214 -10.57 -1.87 8.44
CA SER A 214 -9.93 -2.87 9.30
C SER A 214 -9.93 -4.30 8.71
N ASP A 215 -10.77 -4.58 7.70
CA ASP A 215 -10.78 -5.87 7.00
C ASP A 215 -9.72 -5.97 5.90
N LEU A 216 -9.04 -4.85 5.60
CA LEU A 216 -8.12 -4.75 4.48
C LEU A 216 -6.70 -5.20 4.86
N LEU A 217 -6.05 -5.89 3.93
CA LEU A 217 -4.62 -6.15 3.97
C LEU A 217 -3.84 -5.10 3.20
N ILE A 218 -2.66 -4.76 3.69
CA ILE A 218 -1.81 -3.77 3.06
C ILE A 218 -1.28 -4.27 1.69
N PRO A 219 -1.36 -3.47 0.61
CA PRO A 219 -0.83 -3.82 -0.71
C PRO A 219 0.71 -3.91 -0.76
N ILE A 220 1.28 -5.05 -0.35
CA ILE A 220 2.75 -5.23 -0.31
C ILE A 220 3.38 -5.23 -1.70
N ASP A 221 4.25 -4.25 -1.92
CA ASP A 221 5.14 -4.17 -3.08
C ASP A 221 6.61 -4.17 -2.69
N THR A 222 7.51 -4.09 -3.68
CA THR A 222 8.95 -4.17 -3.39
C THR A 222 9.49 -3.01 -2.55
N HIS A 223 8.89 -1.82 -2.65
CA HIS A 223 9.27 -0.67 -1.84
C HIS A 223 8.72 -0.84 -0.42
N LEU A 224 7.43 -1.14 -0.31
CA LEU A 224 6.76 -1.30 0.98
C LEU A 224 7.30 -2.49 1.76
N ALA A 225 7.58 -3.63 1.12
CA ALA A 225 8.19 -4.79 1.76
C ALA A 225 9.55 -4.44 2.39
N ARG A 226 10.39 -3.70 1.66
CA ARG A 226 11.69 -3.25 2.16
C ARG A 226 11.54 -2.29 3.33
N ILE A 227 10.64 -1.31 3.22
CA ILE A 227 10.38 -0.32 4.29
C ILE A 227 9.83 -1.03 5.52
N ALA A 228 8.86 -1.93 5.36
CA ALA A 228 8.29 -2.71 6.46
C ALA A 228 9.34 -3.55 7.19
N PHE A 229 10.24 -4.20 6.45
CA PHE A 229 11.38 -4.92 7.04
C PHE A 229 12.34 -3.98 7.77
N ALA A 230 12.65 -2.83 7.18
CA ALA A 230 13.57 -1.84 7.76
C ALA A 230 13.02 -1.23 9.05
N LEU A 231 11.70 -1.04 9.15
CA LEU A 231 11.00 -0.55 10.35
C LEU A 231 10.68 -1.66 11.36
N GLY A 232 10.99 -2.92 11.04
CA GLY A 232 10.71 -4.05 11.92
C GLY A 232 9.23 -4.42 12.05
N LEU A 233 8.38 -4.01 11.10
CA LEU A 233 6.96 -4.42 11.03
C LEU A 233 6.81 -5.92 10.71
N THR A 234 7.87 -6.55 10.21
CA THR A 234 7.97 -8.00 10.05
C THR A 234 9.44 -8.43 10.07
N ARG A 235 9.68 -9.70 10.36
CA ARG A 235 10.99 -10.36 10.22
C ARG A 235 11.07 -11.24 8.98
N ARG A 236 9.94 -11.48 8.28
CA ARG A 236 9.90 -12.26 7.04
C ARG A 236 10.64 -11.53 5.93
N ARG A 237 11.21 -12.30 5.00
CA ARG A 237 11.90 -11.76 3.81
C ARG A 237 11.12 -11.96 2.52
N THR A 238 10.29 -13.00 2.46
CA THR A 238 9.47 -13.31 1.30
C THR A 238 8.19 -12.49 1.35
N PRO A 239 7.90 -11.63 0.37
CA PRO A 239 6.67 -10.82 0.33
C PRO A 239 5.47 -11.67 -0.15
N ASP A 240 5.14 -12.71 0.64
CA ASP A 240 4.01 -13.59 0.45
C ASP A 240 2.76 -13.10 1.22
N ARG A 241 1.66 -13.85 1.16
CA ARG A 241 0.44 -13.56 1.92
C ARG A 241 0.70 -13.35 3.41
N ARG A 242 1.51 -14.21 4.04
CA ARG A 242 1.83 -14.11 5.48
C ARG A 242 2.62 -12.84 5.79
N PHE A 243 3.48 -12.39 4.89
CA PHE A 243 4.16 -11.10 5.02
C PHE A 243 3.16 -9.94 5.07
N ALA A 244 2.18 -9.92 4.16
CA ALA A 244 1.15 -8.89 4.15
C ALA A 244 0.31 -8.91 5.44
N GLU A 245 -0.06 -10.11 5.92
CA GLU A 245 -0.78 -10.30 7.18
C GLU A 245 0.02 -9.80 8.39
N GLU A 246 1.32 -10.15 8.51
CA GLU A 246 2.18 -9.68 9.61
C GLU A 246 2.39 -8.17 9.61
N VAL A 247 2.61 -7.57 8.44
CA VAL A 247 2.79 -6.12 8.33
C VAL A 247 1.50 -5.39 8.67
N THR A 248 0.36 -5.86 8.17
CA THR A 248 -0.95 -5.27 8.47
C THR A 248 -1.25 -5.37 9.97
N ALA A 249 -1.02 -6.54 10.58
CA ALA A 249 -1.20 -6.72 12.02
C ALA A 249 -0.29 -5.80 12.85
N SER A 250 0.96 -5.56 12.40
CA SER A 250 1.86 -4.60 13.05
C SER A 250 1.37 -3.17 12.93
N LEU A 251 0.81 -2.77 11.78
CA LEU A 251 0.25 -1.44 11.57
C LEU A 251 -1.07 -1.24 12.35
N ALA A 252 -1.85 -2.30 12.53
CA ALA A 252 -3.07 -2.28 13.33
C ALA A 252 -2.81 -1.97 14.82
N ARG A 253 -1.56 -2.11 15.30
CA ARG A 253 -1.17 -1.68 16.65
C ARG A 253 -1.13 -0.15 16.80
N PHE A 254 -1.07 0.59 15.69
CA PHE A 254 -1.03 2.05 15.67
C PHE A 254 -2.39 2.65 15.27
N CYS A 255 -3.08 2.02 14.32
CA CYS A 255 -4.41 2.42 13.86
C CYS A 255 -5.25 1.15 13.58
N PRO A 256 -5.92 0.57 14.59
CA PRO A 256 -6.67 -0.68 14.43
C PRO A 256 -7.88 -0.55 13.50
N GLU A 257 -8.48 0.63 13.42
CA GLU A 257 -9.65 0.93 12.59
C GLU A 257 -9.32 1.08 11.10
N ASP A 258 -8.08 1.46 10.75
CA ASP A 258 -7.61 1.56 9.38
C ASP A 258 -6.08 1.34 9.29
N PRO A 259 -5.61 0.08 9.40
CA PRO A 259 -4.19 -0.24 9.30
C PRO A 259 -3.60 0.14 7.93
N THR A 260 -4.45 0.19 6.89
CA THR A 260 -4.04 0.44 5.52
C THR A 260 -3.82 1.91 5.17
N ARG A 261 -4.19 2.85 6.05
CA ARG A 261 -3.91 4.29 5.88
C ARG A 261 -2.44 4.62 5.64
N TYR A 262 -1.54 3.79 6.17
CA TYR A 262 -0.10 3.98 6.05
C TYR A 262 0.45 3.56 4.68
N ASP A 263 -0.31 2.78 3.90
CA ASP A 263 0.11 2.25 2.60
C ASP A 263 0.51 3.35 1.64
N PHE A 264 -0.37 4.33 1.47
CA PHE A 264 -0.15 5.42 0.52
C PHE A 264 1.17 6.12 0.93
N GLY A 265 1.29 6.66 2.14
CA GLY A 265 2.50 7.42 2.49
C GLY A 265 3.81 6.63 2.40
N LEU A 266 3.82 5.38 2.88
CA LEU A 266 5.00 4.53 2.86
C LEU A 266 5.41 4.11 1.43
N ALA A 267 4.44 3.80 0.56
CA ALA A 267 4.72 3.48 -0.83
C ALA A 267 5.36 4.68 -1.55
N ARG A 268 4.83 5.89 -1.36
CA ARG A 268 5.35 7.12 -1.98
C ARG A 268 6.73 7.51 -1.48
N LEU A 269 7.02 7.30 -0.20
CA LEU A 269 8.38 7.45 0.34
C LEU A 269 9.40 6.60 -0.45
N GLY A 270 9.03 5.37 -0.81
CA GLY A 270 9.88 4.48 -1.59
C GLY A 270 9.90 4.77 -3.10
N ILE A 271 8.75 5.13 -3.70
CA ILE A 271 8.60 5.38 -5.13
C ILE A 271 9.29 6.69 -5.55
N LEU A 272 9.18 7.73 -4.72
CA LEU A 272 9.76 9.05 -4.99
C LEU A 272 11.25 9.15 -4.65
N GLY A 273 11.88 8.04 -4.26
CA GLY A 273 13.32 7.96 -3.99
C GLY A 273 13.75 8.49 -2.62
N ALA A 274 12.83 8.98 -1.78
CA ALA A 274 13.13 9.46 -0.43
C ALA A 274 13.60 8.33 0.51
N CYS A 275 13.22 7.08 0.25
CA CYS A 275 13.78 5.89 0.90
C CYS A 275 14.47 5.00 -0.16
N PRO A 276 15.75 5.24 -0.48
CA PRO A 276 16.49 4.49 -1.51
C PRO A 276 16.74 3.03 -1.14
N ARG A 277 17.00 2.18 -2.14
CA ARG A 277 17.27 0.74 -1.94
C ARG A 277 18.56 0.48 -1.16
N ARG A 278 19.57 1.32 -1.37
CA ARG A 278 20.83 1.32 -0.62
C ARG A 278 20.83 2.53 0.30
N GLN A 279 21.53 2.43 1.43
CA GLN A 279 21.69 3.56 2.33
C GLN A 279 22.35 4.73 1.58
N VAL A 280 21.73 5.90 1.69
CA VAL A 280 22.28 7.18 1.22
C VAL A 280 22.26 8.09 2.43
N GLU A 281 23.43 8.41 2.96
CA GLU A 281 23.58 9.04 4.27
C GLU A 281 22.77 10.33 4.40
N GLU A 282 22.83 11.20 3.37
CA GLU A 282 22.08 12.45 3.32
C GLU A 282 20.56 12.23 3.48
N LEU A 283 19.98 11.34 2.66
CA LEU A 283 18.56 11.03 2.69
C LEU A 283 18.15 10.31 3.98
N CYS A 284 18.98 9.39 4.46
CA CYS A 284 18.72 8.65 5.69
C CYS A 284 18.75 9.58 6.90
N ARG A 285 19.71 10.50 7.01
CA ARG A 285 19.76 11.51 8.09
C ARG A 285 18.54 12.43 8.10
N ALA A 286 18.04 12.81 6.93
CA ALA A 286 16.85 13.65 6.79
C ALA A 286 15.52 12.89 7.01
N CYS A 287 15.54 11.56 7.08
CA CYS A 287 14.33 10.74 7.18
C CYS A 287 13.78 10.74 8.61
N SER A 288 12.53 11.17 8.79
CA SER A 288 11.84 11.16 10.08
C SER A 288 11.70 9.76 10.69
N LEU A 289 11.72 8.71 9.86
CA LEU A 289 11.66 7.31 10.31
C LEU A 289 13.04 6.74 10.69
N ARG A 290 14.15 7.47 10.48
CA ARG A 290 15.51 7.00 10.85
C ARG A 290 15.58 6.42 12.26
N PRO A 291 14.93 7.02 13.29
CA PRO A 291 14.99 6.47 14.62
C PRO A 291 14.38 5.05 14.73
N HIS A 292 13.47 4.62 13.86
CA HIS A 292 12.98 3.23 13.89
C HIS A 292 13.51 2.39 12.72
N CYS A 293 14.45 2.92 11.93
CA CYS A 293 14.94 2.30 10.70
C CYS A 293 16.28 1.61 10.87
N ARG A 294 16.25 0.27 10.84
CA ARG A 294 17.43 -0.62 10.92
C ARG A 294 18.45 -0.40 9.81
N LEU A 295 17.99 0.06 8.65
CA LEU A 295 18.85 0.32 7.48
C LEU A 295 19.43 1.74 7.50
N GLY A 296 18.74 2.69 8.13
CA GLY A 296 19.11 4.11 8.13
C GLY A 296 19.98 4.53 9.32
N ARG A 297 20.02 3.72 10.39
CA ARG A 297 20.90 3.92 11.53
C ARG A 297 22.36 3.52 11.26
N GLY A 298 22.62 2.74 10.21
CA GLY A 298 23.88 2.02 10.05
C GLY A 298 23.96 0.84 11.02
N THR A 299 24.62 -0.24 10.65
CA THR A 299 25.02 -1.26 11.63
C THR A 299 26.04 -0.64 12.57
N GLU A 300 25.73 -0.56 13.86
CA GLU A 300 26.77 -0.62 14.89
C GLU A 300 27.53 -1.95 14.78
#